data_AF-A0A524J2J2-F1
#
_entry.id   AF-A0A524J2J2-F1
#
_cell.length_a   1.000
_cell.length_b   1.000
_cell.length_c   1.000
_cell.angle_alpha   90.00
_cell.angle_beta   90.00
_cell.angle_gamma   90.00
#
_symmetry.space_group_name_H-M   'P 1'
#
loop_
_entity.id
_entity.type
_entity.pdbx_description
1 polymer ?
#
loop_
_entity_poly.entity_id
_entity_poly.type
_entity_poly.pdbx_seq_one_letter_code
_entity_poly.pdbx_strand_id
1 'polypeptide(L)'
;MHMTLIDPDKQLPEASARIAKRAAAFKTDAIMVGGSTGITQEKLDKTIECIKGVTDLPVIYFPSGANAIAQRCDAIYFMSMLNSLNVRNVTGEQSKGALTIRKLGLETISMGYVIVEPGMKVGEVGEAEVVPRDNIPMAVGYALTAEMFGMDLLYLEAGSGAPEPVPSDMIRAVRESVRIPLIIGGGITSSEHAATVLRAGGDIVVTG
;
A
#
# COMPACT_ATOMS: atom_id res chain seq x y z
N MET A 1 1.38 13.50 -3.46
CA MET A 1 2.64 12.78 -3.20
C MET A 1 2.75 11.60 -4.14
N HIS A 2 3.95 11.08 -4.33
CA HIS A 2 4.24 9.86 -5.07
C HIS A 2 5.07 8.92 -4.19
N MET A 3 4.74 7.63 -4.19
CA MET A 3 5.51 6.60 -3.52
C MET A 3 5.87 5.49 -4.50
N THR A 4 7.08 4.97 -4.37
CA THR A 4 7.55 3.83 -5.18
C THR A 4 7.53 2.57 -4.35
N LEU A 5 6.70 1.61 -4.73
CA LEU A 5 6.65 0.27 -4.16
C LEU A 5 7.69 -0.63 -4.82
N ILE A 6 8.53 -1.24 -3.98
CA ILE A 6 9.57 -2.17 -4.39
C ILE A 6 9.25 -3.51 -3.74
N ASP A 7 8.93 -4.50 -4.58
CA ASP A 7 8.70 -5.87 -4.13
C ASP A 7 10.05 -6.58 -3.93
N PRO A 8 10.47 -6.86 -2.69
CA PRO A 8 11.74 -7.53 -2.44
C PRO A 8 11.76 -8.93 -3.06
N ASP A 9 10.62 -9.56 -3.36
CA ASP A 9 10.64 -10.91 -3.91
C ASP A 9 11.06 -10.98 -5.37
N LYS A 10 10.78 -9.92 -6.14
CA LYS A 10 11.02 -9.85 -7.60
C LYS A 10 12.48 -9.58 -7.98
N GLN A 11 13.32 -9.14 -7.04
CA GLN A 11 14.72 -8.83 -7.32
C GLN A 11 15.64 -9.00 -6.11
N LEU A 12 16.95 -8.90 -6.34
CA LEU A 12 17.97 -8.90 -5.29
C LEU A 12 18.02 -7.55 -4.54
N PRO A 13 18.48 -7.52 -3.27
CA PRO A 13 18.61 -6.27 -2.48
C PRO A 13 19.35 -5.14 -3.21
N GLU A 14 20.44 -5.44 -3.92
CA GLU A 14 21.23 -4.44 -4.64
C GLU A 14 20.48 -3.90 -5.86
N ALA A 15 19.61 -4.72 -6.47
CA ALA A 15 18.73 -4.27 -7.55
C ALA A 15 17.62 -3.36 -7.00
N SER A 16 17.02 -3.70 -5.86
CA SER A 16 16.07 -2.84 -5.15
C SER A 16 16.68 -1.47 -4.81
N ALA A 17 17.93 -1.44 -4.34
CA ALA A 17 18.64 -0.19 -4.08
C ALA A 17 18.83 0.65 -5.36
N ARG A 18 19.17 0.03 -6.50
CA ARG A 18 19.27 0.75 -7.78
C ARG A 18 17.92 1.34 -8.22
N ILE A 19 16.82 0.64 -7.99
CA ILE A 19 15.47 1.13 -8.26
C ILE A 19 15.16 2.33 -7.34
N ALA A 20 15.40 2.20 -6.03
CA ALA A 20 15.17 3.28 -5.07
C ALA A 20 16.00 4.53 -5.38
N LYS A 21 17.28 4.38 -5.74
CA LYS A 21 18.15 5.49 -6.14
C LYS A 21 17.61 6.24 -7.37
N ARG A 22 17.09 5.51 -8.36
CA ARG A 22 16.46 6.12 -9.54
C ARG A 22 15.17 6.83 -9.17
N ALA A 23 14.31 6.18 -8.37
CA ALA A 23 13.06 6.77 -7.91
C ALA A 23 13.29 8.06 -7.11
N ALA A 24 14.33 8.10 -6.27
CA ALA A 24 14.75 9.30 -5.55
C ALA A 24 15.20 10.42 -6.51
N ALA A 25 15.97 10.09 -7.55
CA ALA A 25 16.34 11.06 -8.58
C ALA A 25 15.13 11.63 -9.34
N PHE A 26 14.06 10.84 -9.46
CA PHE A 26 12.76 11.28 -10.00
C PHE A 26 11.82 11.91 -8.97
N LYS A 27 12.33 12.20 -7.76
CA LYS A 27 11.60 12.90 -6.68
C LYS A 27 10.36 12.16 -6.18
N THR A 28 10.44 10.83 -6.05
CA THR A 28 9.49 10.10 -5.21
C THR A 28 9.60 10.57 -3.75
N ASP A 29 8.48 10.63 -3.04
CA ASP A 29 8.44 11.16 -1.66
C ASP A 29 8.79 10.10 -0.61
N ALA A 30 8.54 8.82 -0.91
CA ALA A 30 8.90 7.69 -0.04
C ALA A 30 9.09 6.39 -0.84
N ILE A 31 9.82 5.46 -0.25
CA ILE A 31 9.97 4.09 -0.77
C ILE A 31 9.11 3.16 0.08
N MET A 32 8.17 2.47 -0.57
CA MET A 32 7.44 1.36 0.05
C MET A 32 8.18 0.07 -0.26
N VAL A 33 8.32 -0.82 0.72
CA VAL A 33 8.92 -2.15 0.53
C VAL A 33 7.88 -3.19 0.91
N GLY A 34 7.50 -4.06 -0.02
CA GLY A 34 6.45 -5.03 0.25
C GLY A 34 5.92 -5.73 -1.00
N GLY A 35 5.20 -6.82 -0.79
CA GLY A 35 4.75 -7.74 -1.85
C GLY A 35 3.84 -8.82 -1.28
N SER A 36 3.07 -9.48 -2.14
CA SER A 36 2.00 -10.39 -1.71
C SER A 36 2.47 -11.76 -1.23
N THR A 37 3.68 -12.22 -1.59
CA THR A 37 4.19 -13.57 -1.30
C THR A 37 5.69 -13.58 -1.04
N GLY A 38 6.21 -14.61 -0.36
CA GLY A 38 7.64 -14.96 -0.37
C GLY A 38 8.58 -14.11 0.48
N ILE A 39 8.08 -13.15 1.26
CA ILE A 39 8.92 -12.24 2.05
C ILE A 39 9.41 -12.94 3.34
N THR A 40 10.73 -13.13 3.42
CA THR A 40 11.40 -13.53 4.67
C THR A 40 11.98 -12.31 5.38
N GLN A 41 12.10 -12.40 6.71
CA GLN A 41 12.70 -11.34 7.54
C GLN A 41 14.09 -10.93 7.04
N GLU A 42 14.95 -11.90 6.75
CA GLU A 42 16.34 -11.63 6.32
C GLU A 42 16.39 -10.91 4.98
N LYS A 43 15.59 -11.34 4.00
CA LYS A 43 15.54 -10.72 2.67
C LYS A 43 15.01 -9.30 2.75
N LEU A 44 14.00 -9.08 3.60
CA LEU A 44 13.40 -7.78 3.85
C LEU A 44 14.39 -6.81 4.49
N ASP A 45 15.05 -7.21 5.58
CA ASP A 45 16.02 -6.36 6.29
C ASP A 45 17.20 -6.00 5.39
N LYS A 46 17.77 -6.97 4.67
CA LYS A 46 18.85 -6.71 3.69
C LYS A 46 18.43 -5.74 2.59
N THR A 47 17.20 -5.89 2.08
CA THR A 47 16.66 -4.98 1.05
C THR A 47 16.56 -3.56 1.58
N ILE A 48 16.00 -3.39 2.77
CA ILE A 48 15.86 -2.07 3.41
C ILE A 48 17.22 -1.44 3.69
N GLU A 49 18.19 -2.21 4.20
CA GLU A 49 19.57 -1.74 4.42
C GLU A 49 20.21 -1.22 3.13
N CYS A 50 20.11 -1.98 2.04
CA CYS A 50 20.66 -1.56 0.75
C CYS A 50 19.97 -0.28 0.22
N ILE A 51 18.64 -0.16 0.39
CA ILE A 51 17.88 1.04 -0.02
C ILE A 51 18.34 2.27 0.79
N LYS A 52 18.39 2.17 2.13
CA LYS A 52 18.82 3.28 3.00
C LYS A 52 20.28 3.67 2.77
N GLY A 53 21.11 2.77 2.25
CA GLY A 53 22.50 3.07 1.86
C GLY A 53 22.64 3.96 0.62
N VAL A 54 21.57 4.21 -0.14
CA VAL A 54 21.63 4.98 -1.40
C VAL A 54 20.67 6.16 -1.49
N THR A 55 19.79 6.34 -0.50
CA THR A 55 18.83 7.46 -0.43
C THR A 55 18.42 7.73 1.02
N ASP A 56 18.12 8.99 1.34
CA ASP A 56 17.62 9.43 2.65
C ASP A 56 16.08 9.46 2.72
N LEU A 57 15.40 9.00 1.66
CA LEU A 57 13.94 8.94 1.65
C LEU A 57 13.40 7.97 2.71
N PRO A 58 12.25 8.27 3.34
CA PRO A 58 11.60 7.34 4.25
C PRO A 58 11.31 5.99 3.58
N VAL A 59 11.67 4.91 4.27
CA VAL A 59 11.39 3.54 3.85
C VAL A 59 10.27 2.98 4.72
N ILE A 60 9.09 2.79 4.12
CA ILE A 60 7.88 2.33 4.81
C ILE A 60 7.62 0.87 4.43
N TYR A 61 7.48 0.00 5.43
CA TYR A 61 7.15 -1.40 5.19
C TYR A 61 5.66 -1.56 4.86
N PHE A 62 5.38 -2.24 3.74
CA PHE A 62 4.05 -2.62 3.27
C PHE A 62 3.85 -4.13 3.47
N PRO A 63 3.39 -4.56 4.67
CA PRO A 63 3.29 -5.97 5.03
C PRO A 63 2.22 -6.74 4.25
N SER A 64 2.49 -8.03 4.00
CA SER A 64 1.49 -9.03 3.57
C SER A 64 1.00 -9.93 4.71
N GLY A 65 1.46 -9.72 5.95
CA GLY A 65 1.08 -10.47 7.14
C GLY A 65 2.09 -10.30 8.28
N ALA A 66 1.86 -10.99 9.41
CA ALA A 66 2.77 -10.92 10.57
C ALA A 66 4.01 -11.82 10.46
N ASN A 67 4.22 -12.46 9.30
CA ASN A 67 5.32 -13.39 9.04
C ASN A 67 6.69 -12.70 8.91
N ALA A 68 6.72 -11.41 8.60
CA ALA A 68 7.93 -10.60 8.56
C ALA A 68 7.62 -9.21 9.13
N ILE A 69 8.49 -8.68 9.99
CA ILE A 69 8.38 -7.34 10.55
C ILE A 69 9.78 -6.72 10.47
N ALA A 70 10.02 -5.91 9.43
CA ALA A 70 11.29 -5.24 9.22
C ALA A 70 11.68 -4.41 10.44
N GLN A 71 12.90 -4.60 10.97
CA GLN A 71 13.36 -3.80 12.11
C GLN A 71 13.92 -2.45 11.72
N ARG A 72 14.31 -2.29 10.45
CA ARG A 72 15.09 -1.13 9.97
C ARG A 72 14.28 -0.16 9.09
N CYS A 73 13.00 -0.42 8.88
CA CYS A 73 12.11 0.54 8.22
C CYS A 73 11.82 1.71 9.15
N ASP A 74 11.49 2.86 8.57
CA ASP A 74 11.17 4.07 9.33
C ASP A 74 9.75 4.00 9.89
N ALA A 75 8.84 3.33 9.18
CA ALA A 75 7.48 3.04 9.62
C ALA A 75 6.96 1.73 9.02
N ILE A 76 5.87 1.22 9.57
CA ILE A 76 5.08 0.10 9.04
C ILE A 76 3.65 0.55 8.82
N TYR A 77 3.07 0.20 7.66
CA TYR A 77 1.63 0.31 7.48
C TYR A 77 0.93 -0.74 8.35
N PHE A 78 0.23 -0.27 9.38
CA PHE A 78 -0.63 -1.10 10.22
C PHE A 78 -2.01 -1.22 9.53
N MET A 79 -1.98 -1.85 8.36
CA MET A 79 -3.11 -1.89 7.44
C MET A 79 -4.18 -2.89 7.88
N SER A 80 -5.42 -2.65 7.50
CA SER A 80 -6.56 -3.57 7.63
C SER A 80 -7.25 -3.69 6.27
N MET A 81 -7.32 -4.91 5.71
CA MET A 81 -8.05 -5.13 4.46
C MET A 81 -9.56 -5.16 4.74
N LEU A 82 -10.22 -4.01 4.63
CA LEU A 82 -11.58 -3.82 5.12
C LEU A 82 -12.63 -4.66 4.38
N ASN A 83 -12.37 -4.97 3.11
CA ASN A 83 -13.24 -5.79 2.27
C ASN A 83 -12.75 -7.24 2.13
N SER A 84 -11.95 -7.74 3.07
CA SER A 84 -11.62 -9.17 3.12
C SER A 84 -12.76 -9.98 3.71
N LEU A 85 -13.06 -11.13 3.09
CA LEU A 85 -13.97 -12.14 3.64
C LEU A 85 -13.31 -12.98 4.74
N ASN A 86 -11.98 -12.85 4.92
CA ASN A 86 -11.23 -13.53 5.96
C ASN A 86 -10.84 -12.54 7.07
N VAL A 87 -11.45 -12.68 8.25
CA VAL A 87 -11.17 -11.83 9.43
C VAL A 87 -9.69 -11.79 9.82
N ARG A 88 -8.90 -12.80 9.42
CA ARG A 88 -7.45 -12.80 9.62
C ARG A 88 -6.77 -11.63 8.94
N ASN A 89 -7.23 -11.22 7.74
CA ASN A 89 -6.67 -10.11 6.99
C ASN A 89 -7.19 -8.75 7.47
N VAL A 90 -8.35 -8.74 8.14
CA VAL A 90 -8.94 -7.52 8.72
C VAL A 90 -8.26 -7.15 10.03
N THR A 91 -8.13 -8.09 10.98
CA THR A 91 -7.56 -7.81 12.31
C THR A 91 -6.64 -8.90 12.88
N GLY A 92 -6.65 -10.11 12.31
CA GLY A 92 -5.94 -11.26 12.88
C GLY A 92 -4.41 -11.16 12.76
N GLU A 93 -3.89 -10.85 11.56
CA GLU A 93 -2.45 -10.68 11.36
C GLU A 93 -1.91 -9.44 12.10
N GLN A 94 -2.71 -8.38 12.19
CA GLN A 94 -2.41 -7.17 12.95
C GLN A 94 -2.25 -7.50 14.43
N SER A 95 -3.20 -8.23 15.01
CA SER A 95 -3.15 -8.70 16.41
C SER A 95 -1.92 -9.58 16.66
N LYS A 96 -1.61 -10.51 15.74
CA LYS A 96 -0.45 -11.39 15.82
C LYS A 96 0.89 -10.62 15.79
N GLY A 97 0.99 -9.57 14.97
CA GLY A 97 2.19 -8.74 14.84
C GLY A 97 2.37 -7.66 15.91
N ALA A 98 1.28 -7.20 16.53
CA ALA A 98 1.25 -6.02 17.39
C ALA A 98 2.26 -6.05 18.55
N LEU A 99 2.39 -7.19 19.25
CA LEU A 99 3.36 -7.31 20.35
C LEU A 99 4.81 -7.13 19.89
N THR A 100 5.15 -7.67 18.72
CA THR A 100 6.49 -7.55 18.15
C THR A 100 6.75 -6.11 17.68
N ILE A 101 5.81 -5.51 16.96
CA ILE A 101 5.88 -4.11 16.52
C ILE A 101 6.10 -3.18 17.73
N ARG A 102 5.31 -3.37 18.79
CA ARG A 102 5.43 -2.57 20.02
C ARG A 102 6.77 -2.74 20.71
N LYS A 103 7.31 -3.96 20.79
CA LYS A 103 8.63 -4.24 21.37
C LYS A 103 9.77 -3.60 20.59
N LEU A 104 9.64 -3.56 19.27
CA LEU A 104 10.64 -2.93 18.38
C LEU A 104 10.54 -1.40 18.38
N GLY A 105 9.44 -0.82 18.89
CA GLY A 105 9.23 0.62 18.90
C GLY A 105 9.01 1.19 17.50
N LEU A 106 8.55 0.38 16.54
CA LEU A 106 8.30 0.81 15.17
C LEU A 106 7.10 1.75 15.11
N GLU A 107 7.23 2.81 14.32
CA GLU A 107 6.12 3.73 14.02
C GLU A 107 5.08 3.02 13.16
N THR A 108 3.82 3.05 13.61
CA THR A 108 2.69 2.46 12.89
C THR A 108 1.87 3.54 12.23
N ILE A 109 1.55 3.36 10.95
CA ILE A 109 0.62 4.22 10.22
C ILE A 109 -0.66 3.42 9.95
N SER A 110 -1.79 3.80 10.57
CA SER A 110 -3.05 3.06 10.45
C SER A 110 -3.66 3.27 9.06
N MET A 111 -4.06 2.19 8.38
CA MET A 111 -4.52 2.27 6.99
C MET A 111 -5.71 1.35 6.72
N GLY A 112 -6.80 1.91 6.20
CA GLY A 112 -7.87 1.15 5.58
C GLY A 112 -7.44 0.75 4.16
N TYR A 113 -7.40 -0.55 3.89
CA TYR A 113 -6.98 -1.09 2.59
C TYR A 113 -8.17 -1.74 1.90
N VAL A 114 -8.53 -1.25 0.72
CA VAL A 114 -9.73 -1.66 -0.01
C VAL A 114 -9.34 -2.08 -1.42
N ILE A 115 -9.66 -3.33 -1.76
CA ILE A 115 -9.34 -3.89 -3.08
C ILE A 115 -10.48 -3.58 -4.05
N VAL A 116 -10.13 -2.94 -5.16
CA VAL A 116 -11.03 -2.62 -6.28
C VAL A 116 -10.73 -3.56 -7.44
N GLU A 117 -11.74 -3.95 -8.20
CA GLU A 117 -11.57 -4.76 -9.40
C GLU A 117 -10.52 -4.19 -10.37
N PRO A 118 -9.64 -5.05 -10.93
CA PRO A 118 -9.71 -6.52 -10.88
C PRO A 118 -9.09 -7.17 -9.62
N GLY A 119 -8.47 -6.40 -8.74
CA GLY A 119 -7.84 -6.86 -7.49
C GLY A 119 -6.58 -7.71 -7.66
N MET A 120 -6.39 -8.36 -8.82
CA MET A 120 -5.23 -9.16 -9.19
C MET A 120 -4.83 -10.15 -8.07
N LYS A 121 -3.53 -10.42 -7.90
CA LYS A 121 -3.04 -11.38 -6.90
C LYS A 121 -3.36 -10.95 -5.46
N VAL A 122 -3.42 -9.66 -5.18
CA VAL A 122 -3.69 -9.17 -3.81
C VAL A 122 -5.14 -9.42 -3.41
N GLY A 123 -6.10 -9.32 -4.34
CA GLY A 123 -7.48 -9.71 -4.10
C GLY A 123 -7.64 -11.21 -3.84
N GLU A 124 -6.92 -12.05 -4.59
CA GLU A 124 -6.94 -13.51 -4.40
C GLU A 124 -6.34 -13.92 -3.04
N VAL A 125 -5.12 -13.47 -2.73
CA VAL A 125 -4.42 -13.82 -1.48
C VAL A 125 -5.11 -13.21 -0.26
N GLY A 126 -5.67 -12.00 -0.43
CA GLY A 126 -6.41 -11.30 0.61
C GLY A 126 -7.84 -11.80 0.81
N GLU A 127 -8.32 -12.73 -0.03
CA GLU A 127 -9.72 -13.20 -0.02
C GLU A 127 -10.70 -12.01 -0.03
N ALA A 128 -10.41 -11.02 -0.89
CA ALA A 128 -11.18 -9.79 -0.94
C ALA A 128 -12.52 -9.98 -1.67
N GLU A 129 -13.59 -9.50 -1.08
CA GLU A 129 -14.81 -9.13 -1.81
C GLU A 129 -14.51 -7.82 -2.55
N VAL A 130 -13.87 -7.95 -3.71
CA VAL A 130 -13.41 -6.82 -4.51
C VAL A 130 -14.56 -5.87 -4.81
N VAL A 131 -14.31 -4.57 -4.71
CA VAL A 131 -15.29 -3.55 -5.05
C VAL A 131 -15.42 -3.48 -6.58
N PRO A 132 -16.61 -3.71 -7.16
CA PRO A 132 -16.80 -3.57 -8.59
C PRO A 132 -16.51 -2.14 -9.07
N ARG A 133 -15.92 -2.00 -10.26
CA ARG A 133 -15.47 -0.69 -10.78
C ARG A 133 -16.59 0.34 -10.92
N ASP A 134 -17.83 -0.10 -11.13
CA ASP A 134 -19.03 0.72 -11.24
C ASP A 134 -19.80 0.89 -9.92
N ASN A 135 -19.43 0.16 -8.86
CA ASN A 135 -20.09 0.21 -7.56
C ASN A 135 -19.46 1.28 -6.63
N ILE A 136 -19.63 2.54 -7.03
CA ILE A 136 -19.16 3.72 -6.27
C ILE A 136 -19.70 3.73 -4.83
N PRO A 137 -20.99 3.44 -4.55
CA PRO A 137 -21.51 3.45 -3.18
C PRO A 137 -20.76 2.50 -2.23
N MET A 138 -20.33 1.33 -2.71
CA MET A 138 -19.55 0.38 -1.91
C MET A 138 -18.16 0.92 -1.56
N ALA A 139 -17.46 1.56 -2.52
CA ALA A 139 -16.17 2.20 -2.26
C ALA A 139 -16.29 3.33 -1.23
N VAL A 140 -17.31 4.18 -1.37
CA VAL A 140 -17.62 5.26 -0.42
C VAL A 140 -17.95 4.71 0.97
N GLY A 141 -18.70 3.61 1.05
CA GLY A 141 -19.01 2.94 2.32
C GLY A 141 -17.76 2.49 3.08
N TYR A 142 -16.81 1.85 2.40
CA TYR A 142 -15.52 1.48 3.01
C TYR A 142 -14.66 2.68 3.38
N ALA A 143 -14.68 3.73 2.56
CA ALA A 143 -13.95 4.96 2.84
C ALA A 143 -14.43 5.63 4.14
N LEU A 144 -15.74 5.81 4.27
CA LEU A 144 -16.36 6.34 5.48
C LEU A 144 -16.10 5.44 6.69
N THR A 145 -16.10 4.11 6.49
CA THR A 145 -15.77 3.16 7.55
C THR A 145 -14.34 3.38 8.06
N ALA A 146 -13.36 3.51 7.17
CA ALA A 146 -11.96 3.77 7.53
C ALA A 146 -11.83 5.07 8.35
N GLU A 147 -12.48 6.15 7.90
CA GLU A 147 -12.48 7.43 8.61
C GLU A 147 -13.17 7.35 9.99
N MET A 148 -14.34 6.73 10.07
CA MET A 148 -15.09 6.60 11.33
C MET A 148 -14.41 5.68 12.34
N PHE A 149 -13.60 4.73 11.88
CA PHE A 149 -12.70 3.94 12.73
C PHE A 149 -11.47 4.73 13.21
N GLY A 150 -11.26 5.95 12.70
CA GLY A 150 -10.12 6.79 13.05
C GLY A 150 -8.81 6.31 12.42
N MET A 151 -8.86 5.68 11.25
CA MET A 151 -7.64 5.31 10.51
C MET A 151 -6.97 6.55 9.92
N ASP A 152 -5.64 6.54 9.85
CA ASP A 152 -4.87 7.69 9.37
C ASP A 152 -4.95 7.83 7.84
N LEU A 153 -5.11 6.71 7.12
CA LEU A 153 -5.06 6.64 5.66
C LEU A 153 -6.14 5.71 5.10
N LEU A 154 -6.56 5.98 3.86
CA LEU A 154 -7.32 5.07 3.02
C LEU A 154 -6.53 4.75 1.76
N TYR A 155 -6.48 3.49 1.35
CA TYR A 155 -5.83 3.05 0.12
C TYR A 155 -6.81 2.20 -0.71
N LEU A 156 -7.18 2.72 -1.90
CA LEU A 156 -7.86 1.96 -2.95
C LEU A 156 -6.82 1.33 -3.90
N GLU A 157 -6.81 0.00 -3.98
CA GLU A 157 -5.86 -0.77 -4.79
C GLU A 157 -6.56 -1.59 -5.87
N ALA A 158 -6.23 -1.34 -7.15
CA ALA A 158 -6.74 -2.13 -8.28
C ALA A 158 -5.99 -3.45 -8.51
N GLY A 159 -4.82 -3.60 -7.87
CA GLY A 159 -3.91 -4.72 -7.99
C GLY A 159 -2.69 -4.40 -8.85
N SER A 160 -1.50 -4.86 -8.42
CA SER A 160 -0.27 -4.77 -9.21
C SER A 160 -0.48 -5.41 -10.59
N GLY A 161 -0.17 -4.67 -11.66
CA GLY A 161 -0.35 -5.13 -13.03
C GLY A 161 -1.80 -5.11 -13.53
N ALA A 162 -2.74 -4.47 -12.81
CA ALA A 162 -4.07 -4.19 -13.33
C ALA A 162 -3.98 -3.43 -14.67
N PRO A 163 -4.90 -3.68 -15.62
CA PRO A 163 -4.86 -3.03 -16.94
C PRO A 163 -5.16 -1.53 -16.86
N GLU A 164 -5.90 -1.11 -15.84
CA GLU A 164 -6.31 0.28 -15.61
C GLU A 164 -6.29 0.62 -14.12
N PRO A 165 -6.05 1.89 -13.75
CA PRO A 165 -6.20 2.36 -12.37
C PRO A 165 -7.64 2.26 -11.85
N VAL A 166 -7.81 2.59 -10.57
CA VAL A 166 -9.13 2.83 -9.97
C VAL A 166 -9.89 3.91 -10.77
N PRO A 167 -11.19 3.73 -11.09
CA PRO A 167 -11.95 4.69 -11.89
C PRO A 167 -11.97 6.09 -11.29
N SER A 168 -11.81 7.13 -12.12
CA SER A 168 -11.76 8.52 -11.66
C SER A 168 -13.02 8.97 -10.94
N ASP A 169 -14.20 8.49 -11.35
CA ASP A 169 -15.46 8.86 -10.70
C ASP A 169 -15.59 8.23 -9.31
N MET A 170 -15.05 7.03 -9.12
CA MET A 170 -14.94 6.41 -7.81
C MET A 170 -13.98 7.18 -6.91
N ILE A 171 -12.80 7.54 -7.41
CA ILE A 171 -11.81 8.35 -6.66
C ILE A 171 -12.43 9.68 -6.21
N ARG A 172 -13.14 10.37 -7.13
CA ARG A 172 -13.78 11.66 -6.83
C ARG A 172 -14.85 11.54 -5.76
N ALA A 173 -15.75 10.57 -5.90
CA ALA A 173 -16.82 10.34 -4.93
C ALA A 173 -16.26 9.99 -3.53
N VAL A 174 -15.21 9.18 -3.48
CA VAL A 174 -14.52 8.86 -2.22
C VAL A 174 -13.89 10.12 -1.62
N ARG A 175 -13.13 10.88 -2.41
CA ARG A 175 -12.48 12.11 -1.94
C ARG A 175 -13.48 13.15 -1.42
N GLU A 176 -14.63 13.28 -2.04
CA GLU A 176 -15.72 14.17 -1.60
C GLU A 176 -16.37 13.72 -0.29
N SER A 177 -16.24 12.44 0.07
CA SER A 177 -16.94 11.83 1.22
C SER A 177 -16.10 11.78 2.50
N VAL A 178 -14.78 11.75 2.41
CA VAL A 178 -13.87 11.64 3.57
C VAL A 178 -12.90 12.82 3.64
N ARG A 179 -12.14 12.93 4.74
CA ARG A 179 -11.07 13.92 4.97
C ARG A 179 -9.70 13.30 5.18
N ILE A 180 -9.64 12.02 5.51
CA ILE A 180 -8.36 11.28 5.58
C ILE A 180 -7.67 11.24 4.20
N PRO A 181 -6.33 11.19 4.13
CA PRO A 181 -5.60 11.08 2.87
C PRO A 181 -5.95 9.81 2.09
N LEU A 182 -6.11 9.96 0.78
CA LEU A 182 -6.48 8.92 -0.16
C LEU A 182 -5.29 8.49 -1.03
N ILE A 183 -4.90 7.23 -0.89
CA ILE A 183 -3.86 6.57 -1.66
C ILE A 183 -4.51 5.76 -2.79
N ILE A 184 -3.96 5.87 -3.99
CA ILE A 184 -4.40 5.10 -5.15
C ILE A 184 -3.22 4.34 -5.74
N GLY A 185 -3.43 3.03 -5.96
CA GLY A 185 -2.44 2.12 -6.54
C GLY A 185 -3.07 1.08 -7.47
N GLY A 186 -2.21 0.40 -8.22
CA GLY A 186 -2.61 -0.57 -9.24
C GLY A 186 -2.88 0.08 -10.60
N GLY A 187 -2.34 -0.50 -11.67
CA GLY A 187 -2.58 -0.07 -13.06
C GLY A 187 -2.04 1.31 -13.49
N ILE A 188 -1.24 1.98 -12.66
CA ILE A 188 -0.63 3.27 -12.97
C ILE A 188 0.72 3.05 -13.67
N THR A 189 0.71 3.06 -15.00
CA THR A 189 1.88 2.74 -15.85
C THR A 189 2.35 3.89 -16.73
N SER A 190 1.66 5.03 -16.70
CA SER A 190 1.97 6.21 -17.49
C SER A 190 1.80 7.50 -16.67
N SER A 191 2.42 8.58 -17.13
CA SER A 191 2.28 9.89 -16.52
C SER A 191 0.84 10.41 -16.60
N GLU A 192 0.12 10.02 -17.64
CA GLU A 192 -1.27 10.32 -17.92
C GLU A 192 -2.19 9.63 -16.90
N HIS A 193 -1.91 8.36 -16.55
CA HIS A 193 -2.62 7.64 -15.49
C HIS A 193 -2.43 8.36 -14.15
N ALA A 194 -1.18 8.65 -13.78
CA ALA A 194 -0.86 9.33 -12.52
C ALA A 194 -1.55 10.71 -12.44
N ALA A 195 -1.48 11.50 -13.52
CA ALA A 195 -2.12 12.82 -13.57
C ALA A 195 -3.65 12.73 -13.49
N THR A 196 -4.25 11.68 -14.06
CA THR A 196 -5.70 11.44 -13.99
C THR A 196 -6.14 11.09 -12.57
N VAL A 197 -5.40 10.21 -11.90
CA VAL A 197 -5.63 9.83 -10.51
C VAL A 197 -5.53 11.04 -9.57
N LEU A 198 -4.49 11.86 -9.73
CA LEU A 198 -4.30 13.07 -8.91
C LEU A 198 -5.43 14.10 -9.15
N ARG A 199 -5.80 14.34 -10.41
CA ARG A 199 -6.93 15.25 -10.75
C ARG A 199 -8.27 14.74 -10.22
N ALA A 200 -8.44 13.43 -10.08
CA ALA A 200 -9.64 12.84 -9.52
C ALA A 200 -9.73 12.97 -7.99
N GLY A 201 -8.65 13.38 -7.32
CA GLY A 201 -8.63 13.62 -5.88
C GLY A 201 -7.78 12.63 -5.07
N GLY A 202 -6.97 11.79 -5.71
CA GLY A 202 -5.96 11.01 -5.00
C GLY A 202 -4.88 11.93 -4.43
N ASP A 203 -4.57 11.80 -3.14
CA ASP A 203 -3.52 12.58 -2.48
C ASP A 203 -2.14 11.96 -2.71
N ILE A 204 -2.10 10.63 -2.83
CA ILE A 204 -0.87 9.85 -2.98
C ILE A 204 -1.05 8.82 -4.10
N VAL A 205 -0.10 8.80 -5.03
CA VAL A 205 -0.02 7.79 -6.09
C VAL A 205 1.07 6.79 -5.77
N VAL A 206 0.74 5.50 -5.86
CA VAL A 206 1.71 4.40 -5.71
C VAL A 206 1.98 3.74 -7.06
N THR A 207 3.26 3.61 -7.40
CA THR A 207 3.73 2.85 -8.57
C THR A 207 4.77 1.82 -8.14
N GLY A 208 4.83 0.66 -8.80
CA GLY A 208 5.75 -0.44 -8.47
C GLY A 208 5.92 -1.46 -9.57
#